data_AF-A0A962UXR9-F1
#
_entry.id   AF-A0A962UXR9-F1
#
_cell.length_a   1.000
_cell.length_b   1.000
_cell.length_c   1.000
_cell.angle_alpha   90.00
_cell.angle_beta   90.00
_cell.angle_gamma   90.00
#
_symmetry.space_group_name_H-M   'P 1'
#
loop_
_entity.id
_entity.type
_entity.pdbx_description
1 polymer ?
#
loop_
_entity_poly.entity_id
_entity_poly.type
_entity_poly.pdbx_seq_one_letter_code
_entity_poly.pdbx_strand_id
1 'polypeptide(L)' 'IESASSAAALAPTRLDNPALERLRCGNPAARSLPLLAALARQTSTTVLLPYLDAALLQLHIDVLNSDSPSDS' A
#
# COMPACT_ATOMS: atom_id res chain seq x y z
N ILE A 1 -7.47 -29.75 -12.41
CA ILE A 1 -7.10 -29.53 -10.99
C ILE A 1 -7.15 -28.02 -10.81
N GLU A 2 -8.24 -27.52 -10.24
CA GLU A 2 -8.48 -26.10 -9.98
C GLU A 2 -7.42 -25.53 -9.04
N SER A 3 -6.67 -24.53 -9.52
CA SER A 3 -5.86 -23.66 -8.68
C SER A 3 -6.81 -22.77 -7.88
N ALA A 4 -7.20 -23.23 -6.70
CA ALA A 4 -7.80 -22.38 -5.68
C ALA A 4 -6.75 -21.37 -5.21
N SER A 5 -6.60 -20.27 -5.95
CA SER A 5 -5.93 -19.07 -5.46
C SER A 5 -6.75 -18.60 -4.26
N SER A 6 -6.22 -18.81 -3.06
CA SER A 6 -6.83 -18.39 -1.81
C SER A 6 -7.15 -16.90 -1.94
N ALA A 7 -8.43 -16.58 -2.11
CA ALA A 7 -8.95 -15.24 -1.98
C ALA A 7 -8.84 -14.84 -0.50
N ALA A 8 -7.60 -14.65 -0.03
CA ALA A 8 -7.33 -14.04 1.24
C ALA A 8 -8.07 -12.71 1.21
N ALA A 9 -9.02 -12.54 2.13
CA ALA A 9 -9.89 -11.39 2.18
C ALA A 9 -9.05 -10.11 2.06
N LEU A 10 -9.18 -9.42 0.92
CA LEU A 10 -8.46 -8.18 0.68
C LEU A 10 -8.96 -7.18 1.73
N ALA A 11 -8.03 -6.70 2.57
CA ALA A 11 -8.32 -5.74 3.62
C ALA A 11 -7.46 -4.50 3.42
N PRO A 12 -7.94 -3.30 3.80
CA PRO A 12 -7.12 -2.10 3.76
C PRO A 12 -5.80 -2.28 4.50
N THR A 13 -4.71 -1.82 3.89
CA THR A 13 -3.39 -1.81 4.52
C THR A 13 -3.43 -0.95 5.79
N ARG A 14 -3.02 -1.53 6.91
CA ARG A 14 -2.93 -0.86 8.21
C ARG A 14 -1.55 -0.25 8.42
N LEU A 15 -1.48 0.76 9.27
CA LEU A 15 -0.23 1.36 9.71
C LEU A 15 0.25 0.72 11.02
N ASP A 16 1.55 0.43 11.11
CA ASP A 16 2.18 -0.10 12.33
C ASP A 16 2.14 0.90 13.48
N ASN A 17 2.16 2.21 13.16
CA ASN A 17 2.08 3.27 14.15
C ASN A 17 0.62 3.50 14.58
N PRO A 18 0.26 3.24 15.85
CA PRO A 18 -1.12 3.31 16.31
C PRO A 18 -1.69 4.73 16.29
N ALA A 19 -0.87 5.77 16.39
CA ALA A 19 -1.33 7.15 16.29
C ALA A 19 -1.74 7.51 14.85
N LEU A 20 -0.96 7.07 13.86
CA LEU A 20 -1.27 7.26 12.45
C LEU A 20 -2.47 6.40 12.01
N GLU A 21 -2.58 5.19 12.54
CA GLU A 21 -3.73 4.32 12.28
C GLU A 21 -5.04 4.91 12.82
N ARG A 22 -5.01 5.50 14.02
CA ARG A 22 -6.16 6.25 14.56
C ARG A 22 -6.56 7.42 13.67
N LEU A 23 -5.57 8.16 13.16
CA LEU A 23 -5.82 9.27 12.23
C LEU A 23 -6.45 8.79 10.91
N ARG A 24 -5.93 7.69 10.34
CA ARG A 24 -6.46 7.05 9.13
C ARG A 24 -7.93 6.66 9.27
N CYS A 25 -8.31 6.11 10.43
CA CYS A 25 -9.69 5.69 10.70
C CYS A 25 -10.65 6.87 10.94
N GLY A 26 -10.18 7.95 11.56
CA GLY A 26 -11.01 9.11 11.92
C GLY A 26 -11.08 10.23 10.87
N ASN A 27 -10.20 10.21 9.86
CA ASN A 27 -10.10 11.28 8.87
C ASN A 27 -10.11 10.70 7.44
N PRO A 28 -11.17 10.94 6.65
CA PRO A 28 -11.24 10.49 5.25
C PRO A 28 -10.08 10.98 4.37
N ALA A 29 -9.54 12.18 4.64
CA ALA A 29 -8.39 12.71 3.91
C ALA A 29 -7.09 11.96 4.23
N ALA A 30 -7.04 11.27 5.38
CA ALA A 30 -5.88 10.48 5.81
C ALA A 30 -5.86 9.05 5.25
N ARG A 31 -6.80 8.69 4.36
CA ARG A 31 -6.84 7.35 3.73
C ARG A 31 -5.57 7.04 2.94
N SER A 32 -4.86 8.04 2.44
CA SER A 32 -3.59 7.89 1.73
C SER A 32 -2.37 7.68 2.64
N LEU A 33 -2.52 7.71 3.98
CA LEU A 33 -1.39 7.52 4.90
C LEU A 33 -0.61 6.21 4.68
N PRO A 34 -1.23 5.04 4.42
CA PRO A 34 -0.48 3.82 4.10
C PRO A 34 0.40 3.97 2.85
N LEU A 35 -0.09 4.68 1.83
CA LEU A 35 0.67 4.98 0.63
C LEU A 35 1.86 5.90 0.94
N LEU A 36 1.63 6.98 1.69
CA LEU A 36 2.70 7.90 2.09
C LEU A 36 3.78 7.18 2.94
N ALA A 37 3.37 6.27 3.83
CA ALA A 37 4.30 5.46 4.60
C ALA A 37 5.12 4.51 3.71
N ALA A 38 4.50 3.88 2.72
CA ALA A 38 5.21 3.02 1.77
C ALA A 38 6.21 3.80 0.91
N LEU A 39 5.82 4.99 0.42
CA LEU A 39 6.72 5.89 -0.32
C LEU A 39 7.90 6.36 0.55
N ALA A 40 7.63 6.74 1.80
CA ALA A 40 8.67 7.16 2.75
C ALA A 40 9.66 6.03 3.08
N ARG A 41 9.21 4.76 3.05
CA ARG A 41 10.07 3.58 3.25
C ARG A 41 10.91 3.23 2.02
N GLN A 42 10.63 3.80 0.85
CA GLN A 42 11.33 3.52 -0.41
C GLN A 42 11.51 2.01 -0.63
N THR A 43 10.42 1.24 -0.50
CA THR A 43 10.43 -0.22 -0.65
C THR A 43 9.33 -0.61 -1.63
N SER A 44 9.63 -1.50 -2.57
CA SER A 44 8.60 -2.02 -3.48
C SER A 44 7.55 -2.80 -2.70
N THR A 45 6.29 -2.42 -2.81
CA THR A 45 5.22 -3.00 -1.99
C THR A 45 3.85 -2.79 -2.62
N THR A 46 2.86 -3.56 -2.15
CA THR A 46 1.47 -3.41 -2.53
C THR A 46 0.68 -2.78 -1.39
N VAL A 47 -0.04 -1.71 -1.67
CA VAL A 47 -0.89 -0.99 -0.72
C VAL A 47 -2.35 -1.10 -1.15
N LEU A 48 -3.22 -1.52 -0.24
CA LEU A 48 -4.67 -1.58 -0.43
C LEU A 48 -5.32 -0.40 0.31
N LEU A 49 -5.98 0.48 -0.44
CA LEU A 49 -6.69 1.64 0.10
C LEU A 49 -8.20 1.45 0.01
N PRO A 50 -8.97 1.88 1.03
CA PRO A 50 -10.43 1.89 0.92
C PRO A 50 -10.85 2.91 -0.14
N TYR A 51 -11.60 2.43 -1.12
CA TYR A 51 -12.24 3.23 -2.16
C TYR A 51 -13.76 3.24 -1.92
N LEU A 52 -14.54 3.88 -2.79
CA LEU A 52 -15.98 4.04 -2.61
C LEU A 52 -16.67 2.69 -2.30
N ASP A 53 -17.66 2.72 -1.39
CA ASP A 53 -18.38 1.55 -0.88
C ASP A 53 -17.45 0.48 -0.28
N ALA A 54 -17.55 -0.75 -0.76
CA ALA A 54 -16.70 -1.88 -0.35
C ALA A 54 -15.50 -2.10 -1.29
N ALA A 55 -15.27 -1.17 -2.24
CA ALA A 55 -14.17 -1.31 -3.18
C ALA A 55 -12.83 -1.02 -2.50
N LEU A 56 -11.79 -1.76 -2.93
CA LEU A 56 -10.41 -1.50 -2.54
C LEU A 56 -9.61 -1.10 -3.79
N LEU A 57 -8.81 -0.06 -3.65
CA LEU A 57 -7.82 0.32 -4.64
C LEU A 57 -6.50 -0.35 -4.30
N GLN A 58 -6.04 -1.24 -5.17
CA GLN A 58 -4.73 -1.86 -5.06
C GLN A 58 -3.69 -1.05 -5.84
N LEU A 59 -2.67 -0.59 -5.13
CA LEU A 59 -1.55 0.15 -5.68
C LEU A 59 -0.28 -0.68 -5.54
N HIS A 60 0.40 -0.92 -6.65
CA HIS A 60 1.75 -1.47 -6.63
C HIS A 60 2.75 -0.33 -6.72
N ILE A 61 3.73 -0.33 -5.81
CA ILE A 61 4.78 0.67 -5.73
C ILE A 61 6.07 -0.05 -6.04
N ASP A 62 6.80 0.47 -7.02
CA ASP A 62 8.12 -0.01 -7.38
C ASP A 62 9.16 1.05 -7.10
N VAL A 63 10.27 0.65 -6.49
CA VAL A 63 11.45 1.49 -6.36
C VAL A 63 12.24 1.36 -7.65
N LEU A 64 12.36 2.45 -8.38
CA LEU A 64 13.22 2.51 -9.56
C LEU A 64 14.66 2.58 -9.09
N ASN A 65 15.39 1.46 -9.18
CA ASN A 65 16.83 1.51 -9.09
C ASN A 65 17.33 2.34 -10.28
N SER A 66 17.90 3.50 -9.99
CA SER A 66 18.71 4.23 -10.96
C SER A 66 20.04 3.48 -11.07
N ASP A 67 20.00 2.30 -11.66
CA ASP A 67 21.21 1.67 -12.19
C ASP A 67 21.60 2.51 -13.42
N SER A 68 22.33 3.59 -13.18
CA SER A 68 23.18 4.14 -14.24
C SER A 68 24.29 3.12 -14.43
N PRO A 69 24.40 2.47 -15.61
CA PRO A 69 25.64 1.79 -15.93
C PRO A 69 26.72 2.86 -16.04
N SER A 70 27.43 3.11 -14.94
CA SER A 70 28.74 3.76 -14.95
C SER A 70 29.75 2.77 -15.51
N ASP A 71 29.62 2.44 -16.79
CA ASP A 71 30.75 1.92 -17.57
C ASP A 71 31.54 3.13 -18.05
N SER A 72 32.70 3.34 -17.42
CA SER A 72 33.77 4.24 -17.85
C SER A 72 34.78 3.49 -18.72
#